data_AF-A0A2M8FSA6-F1
#
_entry.id   AF-A0A2M8FSA6-F1
#
_cell.length_a   1.000
_cell.length_b   1.000
_cell.length_c   1.000
_cell.angle_alpha   90.00
_cell.angle_beta   90.00
_cell.angle_gamma   90.00
#
_symmetry.space_group_name_H-M   'P 1'
#
loop_
_entity.id
_entity.type
_entity.pdbx_description
1 polymer ?
#
loop_
_entity_poly.entity_id
_entity_poly.type
_entity_poly.pdbx_seq_one_letter_code
_entity_poly.pdbx_strand_id
1 'polypeptide(L)'
;MRIRPFIPALIWLIIIIVLSGYPGKNLPKAPFDEFDKLVHLIIYAILSFLSIMGFSKQSKSFLLSKNLQYFSSILFSVFAGGVIELLQQYVFINRYGDWLDFIANSIGAVIGVFGFYFISKKLNV
;
A
#
# COMPACT_ATOMS: atom_id res chain seq x y z
N MET A 1 1.25 -21.89 -0.72
CA MET A 1 1.19 -20.51 -1.29
C MET A 1 2.48 -20.25 -2.04
N ARG A 2 2.45 -19.73 -3.27
CA ARG A 2 3.68 -19.35 -3.99
C ARG A 2 4.00 -17.89 -3.70
N ILE A 3 5.25 -17.57 -3.36
CA ILE A 3 5.64 -16.18 -3.03
C ILE A 3 5.87 -15.34 -4.29
N ARG A 4 6.29 -15.97 -5.41
CA ARG A 4 6.64 -15.28 -6.66
C ARG A 4 5.61 -14.23 -7.13
N PRO A 5 4.29 -14.47 -7.09
CA PRO A 5 3.30 -13.47 -7.48
C PRO A 5 3.26 -12.20 -6.62
N PHE A 6 3.76 -12.25 -5.38
CA PHE A 6 3.80 -11.12 -4.45
C PHE A 6 5.09 -10.30 -4.56
N ILE A 7 6.07 -10.73 -5.34
CA ILE A 7 7.34 -10.00 -5.53
C ILE A 7 7.10 -8.52 -5.91
N PRO A 8 6.19 -8.17 -6.84
CA PRO A 8 5.92 -6.77 -7.15
C PRO A 8 5.45 -5.96 -5.94
N ALA A 9 4.56 -6.52 -5.11
CA ALA A 9 4.08 -5.86 -3.90
C ALA A 9 5.19 -5.68 -2.86
N LEU A 10 6.07 -6.67 -2.71
CA LEU A 10 7.21 -6.59 -1.80
C LEU A 10 8.25 -5.56 -2.25
N ILE A 11 8.56 -5.51 -3.56
CA ILE A 11 9.44 -4.48 -4.11
C ILE A 11 8.83 -3.10 -3.87
N TRP A 12 7.53 -2.95 -4.12
CA TRP A 12 6.84 -1.68 -3.89
C TRP A 12 6.83 -1.28 -2.41
N LEU A 13 6.63 -2.22 -1.49
CA LEU A 13 6.73 -1.96 -0.05
C LEU A 13 8.13 -1.46 0.34
N ILE A 14 9.20 -2.06 -0.20
CA ILE A 14 10.57 -1.59 0.04
C ILE A 14 10.75 -0.16 -0.46
N ILE A 15 10.19 0.17 -1.63
CA ILE A 15 10.22 1.55 -2.16
C ILE A 15 9.51 2.50 -1.21
N ILE A 16 8.32 2.15 -0.70
CA ILE A 16 7.59 2.99 0.27
C ILE A 16 8.44 3.22 1.52
N ILE A 17 9.03 2.17 2.10
CA ILE A 17 9.88 2.29 3.31
C ILE A 17 11.04 3.26 3.06
N VAL A 18 11.73 3.13 1.92
CA VAL A 18 12.86 4.00 1.57
C VAL A 18 12.41 5.46 1.39
N LEU A 19 11.29 5.70 0.70
CA LEU A 19 10.75 7.04 0.47
C LEU A 19 10.26 7.70 1.76
N SER A 20 9.54 6.95 2.61
CA SER A 20 9.06 7.42 3.91
C SER A 20 10.20 7.69 4.90
N GLY A 21 11.32 6.94 4.80
CA GLY A 21 12.51 7.16 5.62
C GLY A 21 13.45 8.27 5.14
N TYR A 22 13.33 8.73 3.89
CA TYR A 22 14.18 9.79 3.34
C TYR A 22 13.96 11.12 4.10
N PRO A 23 14.96 11.88 4.57
CA PRO A 23 14.72 13.06 5.39
C PRO A 23 13.83 14.13 4.74
N GLY A 24 12.76 14.55 5.42
CA GLY A 24 11.77 15.48 4.86
C GLY A 24 12.34 16.85 4.47
N LYS A 25 13.37 17.32 5.19
CA LYS A 25 14.07 18.58 4.91
C LYS A 25 14.75 18.64 3.54
N ASN A 26 15.02 17.48 2.93
CA ASN A 26 15.68 17.38 1.63
C ASN A 26 14.66 17.21 0.49
N LEU A 27 13.36 17.14 0.79
CA LEU A 27 12.34 17.05 -0.24
C LEU A 27 12.10 18.42 -0.91
N PRO A 28 11.77 18.45 -2.21
CA PRO A 28 11.32 19.67 -2.85
C PRO A 28 10.03 20.18 -2.18
N LYS A 29 9.77 21.48 -2.32
CA LYS A 29 8.52 22.06 -1.83
C LYS A 29 7.32 21.37 -2.47
N ALA A 30 6.34 21.02 -1.64
CA ALA A 30 5.08 20.47 -2.09
C ALA A 30 4.38 21.46 -3.05
N PRO A 31 3.70 20.99 -4.12
CA PRO A 31 2.96 21.86 -5.03
C PRO A 31 1.78 22.58 -4.38
N PHE A 32 1.19 21.98 -3.33
CA PHE A 32 0.07 22.52 -2.55
C PHE A 32 0.06 21.90 -1.14
N ASP A 33 -0.73 22.47 -0.24
CA ASP A 33 -0.87 21.99 1.14
C ASP A 33 -1.45 20.57 1.17
N GLU A 34 -0.98 19.71 2.07
CA GLU A 34 -1.44 18.31 2.19
C GLU A 34 -1.14 17.43 0.95
N PHE A 35 -0.25 17.85 0.03
CA PHE A 35 0.12 17.05 -1.15
C PHE A 35 0.69 15.66 -0.78
N ASP A 36 1.43 15.58 0.32
CA ASP A 36 1.92 14.33 0.90
C ASP A 36 0.78 13.34 1.18
N LYS A 37 -0.40 13.79 1.59
CA LYS A 37 -1.55 12.91 1.87
C LYS A 37 -2.07 12.28 0.59
N LEU A 38 -2.07 13.02 -0.52
CA LEU A 38 -2.37 12.49 -1.84
C LEU A 38 -1.32 11.45 -2.28
N VAL A 39 -0.04 11.71 -2.04
CA VAL A 39 1.04 10.75 -2.32
C VAL A 39 0.83 9.47 -1.53
N HIS A 40 0.57 9.56 -0.22
CA HIS A 40 0.26 8.45 0.66
C HIS A 40 -0.96 7.64 0.15
N LEU A 41 -2.05 8.30 -0.19
CA LEU A 41 -3.22 7.64 -0.78
C LEU A 41 -2.86 6.84 -2.05
N ILE A 42 -2.08 7.43 -2.97
CA ILE A 42 -1.72 6.79 -4.24
C ILE A 42 -0.76 5.60 -4.01
N ILE A 43 0.31 5.77 -3.23
CA ILE A 43 1.31 4.72 -3.06
C ILE A 43 0.74 3.50 -2.33
N TYR A 44 -0.18 3.69 -1.38
CA TYR A 44 -0.86 2.58 -0.69
C TYR A 44 -1.99 1.96 -1.53
N ALA A 45 -2.62 2.72 -2.43
CA ALA A 45 -3.49 2.14 -3.45
C ALA A 45 -2.73 1.20 -4.39
N ILE A 46 -1.53 1.59 -4.83
CA ILE A 46 -0.67 0.72 -5.64
C ILE A 46 -0.23 -0.51 -4.84
N LEU A 47 0.18 -0.35 -3.58
CA LEU A 47 0.59 -1.48 -2.72
C LEU A 47 -0.52 -2.53 -2.60
N SER A 48 -1.73 -2.07 -2.29
CA SER A 48 -2.89 -2.93 -2.10
C SER A 48 -3.32 -3.59 -3.41
N PHE A 49 -3.30 -2.85 -4.53
CA PHE A 49 -3.55 -3.38 -5.87
C PHE A 49 -2.56 -4.50 -6.25
N LEU A 50 -1.27 -4.29 -6.01
CA LEU A 50 -0.24 -5.30 -6.29
C LEU A 50 -0.39 -6.52 -5.37
N SER A 51 -0.80 -6.31 -4.12
CA SER A 51 -1.04 -7.38 -3.15
C SER A 51 -2.20 -8.28 -3.59
N ILE A 52 -3.34 -7.71 -3.98
CA ILE A 52 -4.47 -8.50 -4.47
C ILE A 52 -4.16 -9.17 -5.82
N MET A 53 -3.40 -8.53 -6.69
CA MET A 53 -2.89 -9.16 -7.91
C MET A 53 -2.05 -10.41 -7.59
N GLY A 54 -1.23 -10.37 -6.54
CA GLY A 54 -0.46 -11.53 -6.07
C GLY A 54 -1.36 -12.70 -5.62
N PHE A 55 -2.45 -12.41 -4.91
CA PHE A 55 -3.44 -13.43 -4.54
C PHE A 55 -4.19 -14.00 -5.77
N SER A 56 -4.58 -13.16 -6.72
CA SER A 56 -5.30 -13.58 -7.93
C SER A 56 -4.52 -14.56 -8.80
N LYS A 57 -3.19 -14.52 -8.73
CA LYS A 57 -2.26 -15.38 -9.48
C LYS A 57 -1.91 -16.69 -8.73
N GLN A 58 -2.50 -16.94 -7.56
CA GLN A 58 -2.32 -18.22 -6.87
C GLN A 58 -3.03 -19.35 -7.61
N SER A 59 -2.61 -20.60 -7.35
CA SER A 59 -3.24 -21.76 -7.96
C SER A 59 -4.71 -21.87 -7.56
N LYS A 60 -5.53 -22.52 -8.39
CA LYS A 60 -6.94 -22.80 -8.08
C LYS A 60 -7.15 -23.61 -6.79
N SER A 61 -6.12 -24.32 -6.34
CA SER A 61 -6.08 -25.02 -5.05
C SER A 61 -5.83 -24.11 -3.84
N PHE A 62 -5.65 -22.81 -4.04
CA PHE A 62 -5.45 -21.84 -2.97
C PHE A 62 -6.78 -21.61 -2.25
N LEU A 63 -6.82 -21.97 -0.96
CA LEU A 63 -8.05 -22.15 -0.18
C LEU A 63 -8.70 -20.84 0.30
N LEU A 64 -8.11 -19.66 0.07
CA LEU A 64 -8.74 -18.41 0.48
C LEU A 64 -9.88 -18.04 -0.48
N SER A 65 -11.05 -17.75 0.10
CA SER A 65 -12.16 -17.12 -0.64
C SER A 65 -11.74 -15.76 -1.18
N LYS A 66 -12.36 -15.31 -2.28
CA LYS A 66 -12.08 -13.99 -2.88
C LYS A 66 -12.23 -12.85 -1.88
N ASN A 67 -13.26 -12.90 -1.04
CA ASN A 67 -13.50 -11.89 0.01
C ASN A 67 -12.35 -11.85 1.01
N LEU A 68 -11.81 -13.02 1.40
CA LEU A 68 -10.69 -13.08 2.31
C LEU A 68 -9.39 -12.57 1.64
N GLN A 69 -9.20 -12.81 0.34
CA GLN A 69 -8.06 -12.23 -0.40
C GLN A 69 -8.14 -10.69 -0.45
N TYR A 70 -9.33 -10.13 -0.71
CA TYR A 70 -9.57 -8.69 -0.67
C TYR A 70 -9.26 -8.11 0.72
N PHE A 71 -9.85 -8.71 1.76
CA PHE A 71 -9.62 -8.29 3.14
C PHE A 71 -8.15 -8.38 3.54
N SER A 72 -7.47 -9.49 3.23
CA SER A 72 -6.03 -9.66 3.52
C SER A 72 -5.16 -8.63 2.81
N SER A 73 -5.50 -8.21 1.59
CA SER A 73 -4.74 -7.20 0.83
C SER A 73 -4.88 -5.80 1.45
N ILE A 74 -6.09 -5.44 1.87
CA ILE A 74 -6.35 -4.19 2.59
C ILE A 74 -5.64 -4.21 3.94
N LEU A 75 -5.84 -5.27 4.73
CA LEU A 75 -5.26 -5.41 6.05
C LEU A 75 -3.73 -5.35 6.02
N PHE A 76 -3.10 -6.04 5.07
CA PHE A 76 -1.65 -5.99 4.87
C PHE A 76 -1.17 -4.56 4.59
N SER A 77 -1.85 -3.85 3.70
CA SER A 77 -1.45 -2.49 3.29
C SER A 77 -1.68 -1.47 4.42
N VAL A 78 -2.79 -1.57 5.14
CA VAL A 78 -3.10 -0.73 6.32
C VAL A 78 -2.08 -0.99 7.43
N PHE A 79 -1.77 -2.26 7.70
CA PHE A 79 -0.80 -2.63 8.72
C PHE A 79 0.60 -2.14 8.36
N ALA A 80 1.03 -2.33 7.11
CA ALA A 80 2.30 -1.77 6.62
C ALA A 80 2.34 -0.25 6.78
N GLY A 81 1.23 0.44 6.47
CA GLY A 81 1.10 1.88 6.67
C GLY A 81 1.28 2.29 8.12
N GLY A 82 0.53 1.68 9.03
CA GLY A 82 0.64 1.96 10.47
C GLY A 82 2.05 1.71 11.00
N VAL A 83 2.70 0.62 10.59
CA VAL A 83 4.08 0.34 10.97
C VAL A 83 5.03 1.42 10.46
N ILE A 84 4.89 1.85 9.20
CA ILE A 84 5.78 2.87 8.61
C ILE A 84 5.57 4.25 9.27
N GLU A 85 4.33 4.63 9.60
CA GLU A 85 4.07 5.87 10.37
C GLU A 85 4.71 5.81 11.78
N LEU A 86 4.64 4.66 12.46
CA LEU A 86 5.33 4.46 13.73
C LEU A 86 6.86 4.53 13.56
N LEU A 87 7.40 3.98 12.47
CA LEU A 87 8.83 4.10 12.15
C LEU A 87 9.21 5.56 11.87
N GLN A 88 8.38 6.34 11.18
CA GLN A 88 8.58 7.77 10.99
C GLN A 88 8.61 8.53 12.30
N GLN A 89 7.74 8.16 13.25
CA GLN A 89 7.65 8.82 14.56
C GLN A 89 8.81 8.47 15.50
N TYR A 90 9.28 7.23 15.49
CA TYR A 90 10.19 6.73 16.54
C TYR A 90 11.59 6.35 16.05
N VAL A 91 11.79 6.14 14.76
CA VAL A 91 13.03 5.57 14.21
C VAL A 91 13.69 6.49 13.19
N PHE A 92 12.93 7.08 12.27
CA PHE A 92 13.49 7.89 11.19
C PHE A 92 13.80 9.31 11.63
N ILE A 93 15.06 9.71 11.47
CA ILE A 93 15.55 11.03 11.88
C ILE A 93 15.04 12.11 10.93
N ASN A 94 14.49 13.20 11.46
CA ASN A 94 13.85 14.28 10.69
C ASN A 94 12.61 13.82 9.90
N ARG A 95 11.88 12.85 10.45
CA ARG A 95 10.54 12.45 10.03
C ARG A 95 9.63 12.42 11.26
N TYR A 96 8.34 12.53 10.97
CA TYR A 96 7.27 12.51 11.96
C TYR A 96 6.16 11.65 11.37
N GLY A 97 5.53 10.83 12.22
CA GLY A 97 4.32 10.10 11.82
C GLY A 97 3.11 11.02 11.92
N ASP A 98 2.13 10.81 11.05
CA ASP A 98 0.92 11.61 10.99
C ASP A 98 -0.33 10.73 10.92
N TRP A 99 -1.33 11.06 11.74
CA TRP A 99 -2.62 10.37 11.73
C TRP A 99 -3.38 10.58 10.41
N LEU A 100 -3.23 11.75 9.78
CA LEU A 100 -3.83 12.01 8.48
C LEU A 100 -3.15 11.19 7.37
N ASP A 101 -1.84 10.99 7.46
CA ASP A 101 -1.12 10.08 6.55
C ASP A 101 -1.58 8.63 6.76
N PHE A 102 -1.76 8.18 8.01
CA PHE A 102 -2.33 6.86 8.29
C PHE A 102 -3.74 6.66 7.70
N ILE A 103 -4.59 7.68 7.79
CA ILE A 103 -5.93 7.66 7.18
C ILE A 103 -5.83 7.61 5.65
N ALA A 104 -4.96 8.43 5.05
CA ALA A 104 -4.71 8.41 3.61
C ALA A 104 -4.20 7.05 3.13
N ASN A 105 -3.26 6.43 3.86
CA ASN A 105 -2.75 5.07 3.62
C ASN A 105 -3.91 4.06 3.59
N SER A 106 -4.81 4.15 4.57
CA SER A 106 -5.94 3.25 4.72
C SER A 106 -6.99 3.40 3.62
N ILE A 107 -7.31 4.64 3.25
CA ILE A 107 -8.21 4.94 2.12
C ILE A 107 -7.58 4.44 0.81
N GLY A 108 -6.30 4.71 0.61
CA GLY A 108 -5.53 4.19 -0.51
C GLY A 108 -5.63 2.68 -0.62
N ALA A 109 -5.41 1.96 0.48
CA ALA A 109 -5.49 0.50 0.51
C ALA A 109 -6.86 -0.03 0.04
N VAL A 110 -7.96 0.62 0.44
CA VAL A 110 -9.31 0.28 -0.03
C VAL A 110 -9.44 0.56 -1.53
N ILE A 111 -9.06 1.76 -1.99
CA ILE A 111 -9.10 2.16 -3.40
C ILE A 111 -8.33 1.17 -4.28
N GLY A 112 -7.17 0.70 -3.84
CA GLY A 112 -6.35 -0.27 -4.57
C GLY A 112 -7.08 -1.58 -4.87
N VAL A 113 -7.78 -2.14 -3.89
CA VAL A 113 -8.57 -3.36 -4.09
C VAL A 113 -9.78 -3.11 -4.99
N PHE A 114 -10.49 -2.01 -4.80
CA PHE A 114 -11.61 -1.67 -5.67
C PHE A 114 -11.17 -1.47 -7.12
N GLY A 115 -10.04 -0.79 -7.33
CA GLY A 115 -9.42 -0.63 -8.66
C GLY A 115 -9.13 -1.97 -9.31
N PHE A 116 -8.55 -2.92 -8.58
CA PHE A 116 -8.35 -4.28 -9.07
C PHE A 116 -9.67 -4.98 -9.42
N TYR A 117 -10.67 -4.92 -8.53
CA TYR A 117 -11.98 -5.53 -8.76
C TYR A 117 -12.64 -5.03 -10.06
N PHE A 118 -12.64 -3.72 -10.30
CA PHE A 118 -13.22 -3.16 -11.53
C PHE A 118 -12.42 -3.54 -12.78
N ILE A 119 -11.10 -3.59 -12.70
CA ILE A 119 -10.24 -3.99 -13.82
C ILE A 119 -10.42 -5.48 -14.15
N SER A 120 -10.38 -6.35 -13.14
CA SER A 120 -10.65 -7.79 -13.28
C SER A 120 -12.03 -8.06 -13.92
N LYS A 121 -13.06 -7.37 -13.42
CA LYS A 121 -14.41 -7.48 -13.98
C LYS A 121 -14.47 -7.03 -15.43
N LYS A 122 -13.81 -5.92 -15.80
CA LYS A 122 -13.78 -5.41 -17.18
C LYS A 122 -13.00 -6.34 -18.13
N LEU A 123 -11.96 -6.99 -17.63
CA LEU A 123 -11.10 -7.88 -18.42
C LEU A 123 -11.60 -9.34 -18.45
N ASN A 124 -12.71 -9.67 -17.78
CA ASN A 124 -13.23 -11.03 -17.60
C ASN A 124 -12.21 -12.02 -17.00
N VAL A 125 -11.34 -11.54 -16.10
CA VAL A 125 -10.30 -12.34 -15.43
C VAL A 125 -10.48 -12.33 -13.91
#